data_AF-A0A947U384-F1
#
_entry.id   AF-A0A947U384-F1
#
_cell.length_a   1.000
_cell.length_b   1.000
_cell.length_c   1.000
_cell.angle_alpha   90.00
_cell.angle_beta   90.00
_cell.angle_gamma   90.00
#
_symmetry.space_group_name_H-M   'P 1'
#
loop_
_entity.id
_entity.type
_entity.pdbx_description
1 polymer ?
#
loop_
_entity_poly.entity_id
_entity_poly.type
_entity_poly.pdbx_seq_one_letter_code
_entity_poly.pdbx_strand_id
1 'polypeptide(L)'
;MGSFVNTLSTPLLGTPGWFWLAFLLIILGLLILDLGVLHRDQHEIEMRESLLLYSGYFSVGMAFGGWIWLQLGETRALEFYTGFLVEQSLSMDNVFVMAMILNFFAIPRRYQHRVLFWGILGVIVLRATMIGLGAALVQSFEWVLYLFGAFLLFTGVRMLSAQEEHHPDLAQNRLLQFLRRHIRVTEDMHGGRFLVRQPDRTSGKHLLHATPLLLALVVIELADLVFAVDSVPAVLAISQDPFIVYTSNIFAILGL
;
A
#
# COMPACT_ATOMS: atom_id res chain seq x y z
N MET A 1 34.94 -0.79 8.96
CA MET A 1 34.41 -1.69 7.90
C MET A 1 33.91 -3.03 8.43
N GLY A 2 34.60 -3.69 9.38
CA GLY A 2 34.16 -5.01 9.91
C GLY A 2 32.82 -5.03 10.63
N SER A 3 32.41 -3.96 11.33
CA SER A 3 31.09 -3.89 11.98
C SER A 3 29.93 -3.81 10.98
N PHE A 4 30.10 -3.02 9.91
CA PHE A 4 29.05 -2.79 8.90
C PHE A 4 28.74 -4.06 8.09
N VAL A 5 29.79 -4.80 7.71
CA VAL A 5 29.64 -6.09 7.01
C VAL A 5 28.98 -7.12 7.93
N ASN A 6 29.34 -7.15 9.23
CA ASN A 6 28.71 -8.05 10.20
C ASN A 6 27.22 -7.74 10.39
N THR A 7 26.84 -6.46 10.49
CA THR A 7 25.43 -6.03 10.60
C THR A 7 24.61 -6.34 9.34
N LEU A 8 25.23 -6.36 8.16
CA LEU A 8 24.56 -6.75 6.91
C LEU A 8 24.41 -8.27 6.77
N SER A 9 25.28 -9.05 7.41
CA SER A 9 25.19 -10.51 7.45
C SER A 9 24.35 -11.04 8.61
N THR A 10 24.05 -10.24 9.64
CA THR A 10 23.15 -10.68 10.71
C THR A 10 21.74 -10.88 10.15
N PRO A 11 21.09 -12.02 10.45
CA PRO A 11 19.73 -12.28 10.01
C PRO A 11 18.76 -11.32 10.69
N LEU A 12 18.09 -10.49 9.89
CA LEU A 12 16.96 -9.65 10.29
C LEU A 12 15.68 -10.38 9.84
N LEU A 13 14.81 -10.74 10.78
CA LEU A 13 13.58 -11.50 10.49
C LEU A 13 13.81 -12.81 9.69
N GLY A 14 14.94 -13.49 9.91
CA GLY A 14 15.27 -14.75 9.25
C GLY A 14 15.96 -14.61 7.87
N THR A 15 16.17 -13.40 7.38
CA THR A 15 16.90 -13.11 6.13
C THR A 15 18.09 -12.19 6.37
N PRO A 16 19.23 -12.38 5.69
CA PRO A 16 20.40 -11.50 5.86
C PRO A 16 20.05 -10.03 5.56
N GLY A 17 20.52 -9.10 6.40
CA GLY A 17 20.23 -7.66 6.27
C GLY A 17 20.60 -7.04 4.93
N TRP A 18 21.55 -7.62 4.18
CA TRP A 18 21.90 -7.16 2.84
C TRP A 18 20.79 -7.36 1.80
N PHE A 19 19.92 -8.37 1.95
CA PHE A 19 18.74 -8.55 1.08
C PHE A 19 17.74 -7.42 1.28
N TRP A 20 17.47 -7.06 2.54
CA TRP A 20 16.62 -5.92 2.89
C TRP A 20 17.19 -4.62 2.32
N LEU A 21 18.51 -4.42 2.44
CA LEU A 21 19.17 -3.24 1.89
C LEU A 21 19.06 -3.19 0.36
N ALA A 22 19.33 -4.29 -0.34
CA ALA A 22 19.20 -4.38 -1.78
C ALA A 22 17.76 -4.09 -2.24
N PHE A 23 16.77 -4.68 -1.58
CA PHE A 23 15.36 -4.40 -1.81
C PHE A 23 15.04 -2.91 -1.61
N LEU A 24 15.41 -2.33 -0.47
CA LEU A 24 15.15 -0.91 -0.19
C LEU A 24 15.83 0.02 -1.20
N LEU A 25 17.03 -0.31 -1.68
CA LEU A 25 17.70 0.43 -2.75
C LEU A 25 16.93 0.36 -4.06
N ILE A 26 16.39 -0.81 -4.43
CA ILE A 26 15.54 -0.97 -5.61
C ILE A 26 14.28 -0.11 -5.47
N ILE A 27 13.58 -0.20 -4.33
CA ILE A 27 12.36 0.58 -4.09
C ILE A 27 12.65 2.08 -4.12
N LEU A 28 13.70 2.53 -3.43
CA LEU A 28 14.07 3.94 -3.44
C LEU A 28 14.49 4.41 -4.83
N GLY A 29 15.20 3.58 -5.59
CA GLY A 29 15.56 3.84 -6.99
C GLY A 29 14.32 4.00 -7.87
N LEU A 30 13.36 3.09 -7.76
CA LEU A 30 12.08 3.15 -8.47
C LEU A 30 11.30 4.42 -8.12
N LEU A 31 11.15 4.74 -6.83
CA LEU A 31 10.46 5.95 -6.38
C LEU A 31 11.17 7.23 -6.85
N ILE A 32 12.51 7.25 -6.87
CA ILE A 32 13.26 8.40 -7.38
C ILE A 32 13.08 8.56 -8.89
N LEU A 33 13.09 7.46 -9.65
CA LEU A 33 12.86 7.51 -11.10
C LEU A 33 11.45 8.01 -11.41
N ASP A 34 10.46 7.48 -10.70
CA ASP A 34 9.05 7.85 -10.84
C ASP A 34 8.80 9.33 -10.56
N LEU A 35 9.35 9.87 -9.47
CA LEU A 35 9.14 11.27 -9.06
C LEU A 35 10.08 12.27 -9.70
N GLY A 36 11.31 11.87 -9.96
CA GLY A 36 12.38 12.78 -10.37
C GLY A 36 12.49 12.95 -11.89
N VAL A 37 12.21 11.89 -12.63
CA VAL A 37 12.49 11.82 -14.08
C VAL A 37 11.21 11.70 -14.89
N LEU A 38 10.26 10.86 -14.45
CA LEU A 38 9.09 10.49 -15.25
C LEU A 38 7.95 11.52 -15.14
N HIS A 39 7.60 11.93 -13.91
CA HIS A 39 6.46 12.81 -13.66
C HIS A 39 6.84 14.27 -13.37
N ARG A 40 7.99 14.72 -13.90
CA ARG A 40 8.46 16.10 -13.71
C ARG A 40 7.57 17.13 -14.40
N ASP A 41 6.95 16.73 -15.52
CA ASP A 41 6.02 17.54 -16.30
C ASP A 41 4.58 17.02 -16.15
N GLN A 42 3.64 17.93 -15.91
CA GLN A 42 2.24 17.64 -15.56
C GLN A 42 1.41 17.23 -16.79
N HIS A 43 1.82 16.18 -17.52
CA HIS A 43 1.06 15.64 -18.64
C HIS A 43 0.05 14.60 -18.15
N GLU A 44 -1.10 14.53 -18.84
CA GLU A 44 -2.05 13.43 -18.62
C GLU A 44 -1.46 12.15 -19.22
N ILE A 45 -1.31 11.11 -18.38
CA ILE A 45 -0.75 9.83 -18.80
C ILE A 45 -1.71 9.17 -19.79
N GLU A 46 -1.23 8.90 -21.00
CA GLU A 46 -2.00 8.18 -22.01
C GLU A 46 -2.04 6.68 -21.68
N MET A 47 -3.10 5.96 -22.07
CA MET A 47 -3.27 4.52 -21.77
C MET A 47 -2.03 3.67 -22.13
N ARG A 48 -1.35 4.02 -23.24
CA ARG A 48 -0.13 3.33 -23.69
C ARG A 48 1.03 3.51 -22.71
N GLU A 49 1.17 4.72 -22.16
CA GLU A 49 2.19 5.06 -21.19
C GLU A 49 1.89 4.35 -19.87
N SER A 50 0.64 4.37 -19.38
CA SER A 50 0.24 3.61 -18.18
C SER A 50 0.56 2.11 -18.30
N LEU A 51 0.27 1.50 -19.44
CA LEU A 51 0.58 0.09 -19.68
C LEU A 51 2.08 -0.18 -19.72
N LEU A 52 2.87 0.71 -20.33
CA LEU A 52 4.32 0.58 -20.37
C LEU A 52 4.93 0.70 -18.96
N LEU A 53 4.46 1.68 -18.17
CA LEU A 53 4.88 1.86 -16.78
C LEU A 53 4.54 0.65 -15.93
N TYR A 54 3.28 0.20 -15.96
CA TYR A 54 2.85 -1.03 -15.29
C TYR A 54 3.73 -2.23 -15.70
N SER A 55 3.97 -2.42 -17.00
CA SER A 55 4.79 -3.52 -17.50
C SER A 55 6.24 -3.43 -17.03
N GLY A 56 6.77 -2.21 -16.88
CA GLY A 56 8.09 -1.93 -16.32
C GLY A 56 8.17 -2.38 -14.86
N TYR A 57 7.26 -1.88 -14.01
CA TYR A 57 7.19 -2.26 -12.60
C TYR A 57 6.99 -3.77 -12.42
N PHE A 58 6.08 -4.37 -13.19
CA PHE A 58 5.84 -5.80 -13.20
C PHE A 58 7.11 -6.58 -13.56
N SER A 59 7.84 -6.14 -14.59
CA SER A 59 9.10 -6.77 -15.01
C SER A 59 10.18 -6.71 -13.93
N VAL A 60 10.25 -5.60 -13.17
CA VAL A 60 11.18 -5.51 -12.02
C VAL A 60 10.80 -6.49 -10.91
N GLY A 61 9.51 -6.60 -10.59
CA GLY A 61 9.02 -7.61 -9.64
C GLY A 61 9.36 -9.03 -10.08
N MET A 62 9.17 -9.35 -11.36
CA MET A 62 9.54 -10.65 -11.93
C MET A 62 11.04 -10.91 -11.87
N ALA A 63 11.87 -9.91 -12.22
CA ALA A 63 13.32 -10.03 -12.14
C ALA A 63 13.79 -10.23 -10.69
N PHE A 64 13.14 -9.58 -9.72
CA PHE A 64 13.43 -9.76 -8.29
C PHE A 64 13.08 -11.17 -7.82
N GLY A 65 11.95 -11.74 -8.26
CA GLY A 65 11.62 -13.15 -8.01
C GLY A 65 12.64 -14.12 -8.61
N GLY A 66 13.15 -13.83 -9.80
CA GLY A 66 14.24 -14.60 -10.42
C GLY A 66 15.54 -14.51 -9.63
N TRP A 67 15.83 -13.35 -9.06
CA TRP A 67 16.97 -13.17 -8.16
C TRP A 67 16.81 -13.95 -6.84
N ILE A 68 15.60 -13.96 -6.25
CA ILE A 68 15.26 -14.81 -5.10
C ILE A 68 15.49 -16.28 -5.45
N TRP A 69 15.07 -16.73 -6.63
CA TRP A 69 15.27 -18.12 -7.07
C TRP A 69 16.74 -18.53 -7.02
N LEU A 70 17.62 -17.67 -7.52
CA LEU A 70 19.05 -17.96 -7.59
C LEU A 70 19.72 -17.94 -6.21
N GLN A 71 19.27 -17.08 -5.29
CA GLN A 71 19.97 -16.83 -4.02
C GLN A 71 19.35 -17.54 -2.81
N LEU A 72 18.03 -17.67 -2.79
CA LEU A 72 17.23 -18.19 -1.67
C LEU A 72 16.55 -19.52 -2.02
N GLY A 73 16.62 -19.95 -3.27
CA GLY A 73 16.14 -21.24 -3.75
C GLY A 73 14.71 -21.21 -4.31
N GLU A 74 14.32 -22.32 -4.91
CA GLU A 74 13.04 -22.49 -5.63
C GLU A 74 11.82 -22.26 -4.73
N THR A 75 11.80 -22.83 -3.52
CA THR A 75 10.64 -22.73 -2.60
C THR A 75 10.27 -21.28 -2.28
N ARG A 76 11.25 -20.48 -1.88
CA ARG A 76 11.04 -19.06 -1.54
C ARG A 76 10.68 -18.22 -2.76
N ALA A 77 11.19 -18.57 -3.93
CA ALA A 77 10.82 -17.91 -5.18
C ALA A 77 9.37 -18.20 -5.59
N LEU A 78 8.93 -19.46 -5.45
CA LEU A 78 7.53 -19.83 -5.69
C LEU A 78 6.59 -19.14 -4.71
N GLU A 79 6.97 -19.08 -3.43
CA GLU A 79 6.24 -18.30 -2.41
C GLU A 79 6.15 -16.81 -2.79
N PHE A 80 7.27 -16.20 -3.22
CA PHE A 80 7.31 -14.82 -3.69
C PHE A 80 6.38 -14.60 -4.88
N TYR A 81 6.47 -15.42 -5.94
CA TYR A 81 5.63 -15.26 -7.13
C TYR A 81 4.15 -15.48 -6.81
N THR A 82 3.84 -16.47 -5.96
CA THR A 82 2.45 -16.74 -5.54
C THR A 82 1.91 -15.56 -4.75
N GLY A 83 2.66 -15.06 -3.76
CA GLY A 83 2.28 -13.87 -2.98
C GLY A 83 2.15 -12.61 -3.86
N PHE A 84 3.05 -12.42 -4.82
CA PHE A 84 3.05 -11.30 -5.76
C PHE A 84 1.80 -11.32 -6.64
N LEU A 85 1.45 -12.46 -7.21
CA LEU A 85 0.25 -12.58 -8.07
C LEU A 85 -1.06 -12.49 -7.28
N VAL A 86 -1.10 -13.07 -6.07
CA VAL A 86 -2.26 -12.94 -5.17
C VAL A 86 -2.48 -11.48 -4.80
N GLU A 87 -1.42 -10.78 -4.39
CA GLU A 87 -1.54 -9.35 -4.08
C GLU A 87 -1.92 -8.54 -5.32
N GLN A 88 -1.33 -8.84 -6.49
CA GLN A 88 -1.68 -8.12 -7.72
C GLN A 88 -3.17 -8.27 -8.05
N SER A 89 -3.75 -9.43 -7.78
CA SER A 89 -5.16 -9.72 -8.02
C SER A 89 -6.06 -8.95 -7.05
N LEU A 90 -5.73 -8.94 -5.76
CA LEU A 90 -6.47 -8.22 -4.72
C LEU A 90 -6.33 -6.70 -4.86
N SER A 91 -5.20 -6.25 -5.38
CA SER A 91 -4.90 -4.82 -5.49
C SER A 91 -5.68 -4.08 -6.58
N MET A 92 -6.29 -4.81 -7.53
CA MET A 92 -7.20 -4.22 -8.52
C MET A 92 -8.45 -3.61 -7.85
N ASP A 93 -8.94 -4.24 -6.78
CA ASP A 93 -10.02 -3.71 -5.95
C ASP A 93 -9.59 -2.44 -5.20
N ASN A 94 -8.32 -2.39 -4.76
CA ASN A 94 -7.75 -1.22 -4.09
C ASN A 94 -7.69 0.00 -5.02
N VAL A 95 -7.25 -0.18 -6.27
CA VAL A 95 -7.21 0.89 -7.28
C VAL A 95 -8.61 1.44 -7.55
N PHE A 96 -9.61 0.57 -7.64
CA PHE A 96 -10.99 0.99 -7.85
C PHE A 96 -11.51 1.83 -6.68
N VAL A 97 -11.30 1.39 -5.43
CA VAL A 97 -11.69 2.15 -4.24
C VAL A 97 -10.95 3.48 -4.15
N MET A 98 -9.66 3.50 -4.46
CA MET A 98 -8.87 4.72 -4.50
C MET A 98 -9.39 5.72 -5.54
N ALA A 99 -9.71 5.26 -6.75
CA ALA A 99 -10.31 6.10 -7.79
C ALA A 99 -11.67 6.68 -7.36
N MET A 100 -12.51 5.87 -6.70
CA MET A 100 -13.78 6.34 -6.14
C MET A 100 -13.58 7.41 -5.06
N ILE A 101 -12.61 7.24 -4.15
CA ILE A 101 -12.31 8.22 -3.10
C ILE A 101 -11.81 9.54 -3.71
N LEU A 102 -10.88 9.48 -4.68
CA LEU A 102 -10.36 10.67 -5.36
C LEU A 102 -11.47 11.44 -6.09
N ASN A 103 -12.38 10.71 -6.75
CA ASN A 103 -13.53 11.28 -7.44
C ASN A 103 -14.53 11.91 -6.46
N PHE A 104 -14.79 11.25 -5.33
CA PHE A 104 -15.68 11.76 -4.28
C PHE A 104 -15.21 13.09 -3.68
N PHE A 105 -13.90 13.24 -3.44
CA PHE A 105 -13.32 14.50 -3.01
C PHE A 105 -13.10 15.49 -4.15
N ALA A 106 -13.52 15.17 -5.38
CA ALA A 106 -13.34 15.95 -6.59
C ALA A 106 -11.88 16.41 -6.80
N ILE A 107 -10.92 15.52 -6.53
CA ILE A 107 -9.49 15.83 -6.62
C ILE A 107 -9.08 15.97 -8.09
N PRO A 108 -8.62 17.17 -8.53
CA PRO A 108 -8.15 17.36 -9.89
C PRO A 108 -6.97 16.44 -10.22
N ARG A 109 -6.92 15.90 -11.45
CA ARG A 109 -5.88 14.96 -11.92
C ARG A 109 -4.45 15.37 -11.58
N ARG A 110 -4.11 16.66 -11.73
CA ARG A 110 -2.81 17.24 -11.36
C ARG A 110 -2.35 17.01 -9.92
N TYR A 111 -3.27 16.74 -8.99
CA TYR A 111 -2.98 16.48 -7.58
C TYR A 111 -3.15 15.01 -7.19
N GLN A 112 -3.73 14.18 -8.04
CA GLN A 112 -3.94 12.76 -7.77
C GLN A 112 -2.59 12.06 -7.55
N HIS A 113 -1.64 12.23 -8.47
CA HIS A 113 -0.30 11.65 -8.34
C HIS A 113 0.38 11.98 -7.00
N ARG A 114 0.21 13.21 -6.50
CA ARG A 114 0.76 13.59 -5.20
C ARG A 114 0.10 12.84 -4.05
N VAL A 115 -1.23 12.67 -4.09
CA VAL A 115 -1.94 11.88 -3.08
C VAL A 115 -1.51 10.42 -3.16
N LEU A 116 -1.45 9.85 -4.36
CA LEU A 116 -1.02 8.47 -4.61
C LEU A 116 0.40 8.22 -4.11
N PHE A 117 1.34 9.13 -4.38
CA PHE A 117 2.72 8.99 -3.90
C PHE A 117 2.82 8.95 -2.37
N TRP A 118 2.17 9.89 -1.69
CA TRP A 118 2.14 9.87 -0.22
C TRP A 118 1.38 8.65 0.31
N GLY A 119 0.40 8.18 -0.45
CA GLY A 119 -0.31 6.91 -0.26
C GLY A 119 0.64 5.71 -0.26
N ILE A 120 1.44 5.56 -1.32
CA ILE A 120 2.40 4.46 -1.45
C ILE A 120 3.40 4.46 -0.28
N LEU A 121 3.89 5.63 0.13
CA LEU A 121 4.78 5.73 1.29
C LEU A 121 4.10 5.31 2.60
N GLY A 122 2.85 5.70 2.82
CA GLY A 122 2.09 5.30 4.01
C GLY A 122 1.83 3.80 4.01
N VAL A 123 1.37 3.25 2.89
CA VAL A 123 1.15 1.81 2.68
C VAL A 123 2.43 1.00 2.94
N ILE A 124 3.59 1.42 2.42
CA ILE A 124 4.87 0.74 2.67
C ILE A 124 5.13 0.57 4.18
N VAL A 125 4.84 1.60 4.98
CA VAL A 125 5.05 1.61 6.43
C VAL A 125 3.97 0.83 7.18
N LEU A 126 2.69 1.06 6.84
CA LEU A 126 1.56 0.37 7.46
C LEU A 126 1.64 -1.13 7.21
N ARG A 127 1.95 -1.54 5.98
CA ARG A 127 2.12 -2.95 5.62
C ARG A 127 3.32 -3.59 6.27
N ALA A 128 4.46 -2.89 6.38
CA ALA A 128 5.60 -3.39 7.14
C ALA A 128 5.20 -3.70 8.59
N THR A 129 4.41 -2.81 9.19
CA THR A 129 3.90 -2.96 10.56
C THR A 129 2.92 -4.14 10.65
N MET A 130 1.91 -4.21 9.78
CA MET A 130 0.91 -5.27 9.81
C MET A 130 1.50 -6.65 9.52
N ILE A 131 2.35 -6.78 8.49
CA ILE A 131 3.00 -8.03 8.13
C ILE A 131 3.97 -8.45 9.23
N GLY A 132 4.76 -7.52 9.78
CA GLY A 132 5.65 -7.80 10.90
C GLY A 132 4.90 -8.30 12.14
N LEU A 133 3.80 -7.64 12.51
CA LEU A 133 2.93 -8.07 13.62
C LEU A 133 2.25 -9.41 13.33
N GLY A 134 1.71 -9.60 12.13
CA GLY A 134 1.05 -10.83 11.72
C GLY A 134 2.00 -12.03 11.72
N ALA A 135 3.21 -11.86 11.17
CA ALA A 135 4.23 -12.90 11.19
C ALA A 135 4.68 -13.23 12.61
N ALA A 136 4.90 -12.22 13.47
CA ALA A 136 5.24 -12.44 14.87
C ALA A 136 4.13 -13.18 15.64
N LEU A 137 2.87 -12.86 15.34
CA LEU A 137 1.70 -13.52 15.92
C LEU A 137 1.64 -15.00 15.51
N VAL A 138 1.82 -15.29 14.21
CA VAL A 138 1.80 -16.66 13.66
C VAL A 138 2.96 -17.49 14.21
N GLN A 139 4.16 -16.92 14.32
CA GLN A 139 5.32 -17.60 14.92
C GLN A 139 5.12 -17.92 16.40
N SER A 140 4.35 -17.09 17.12
CA SER A 140 4.04 -17.31 18.53
C SER A 140 2.89 -18.30 18.74
N PHE A 141 1.96 -18.38 17.77
CA PHE A 141 0.72 -19.12 17.90
C PHE A 141 0.29 -19.74 16.56
N GLU A 142 0.69 -20.99 16.31
CA GLU A 142 0.36 -21.69 15.06
C GLU A 142 -1.16 -21.77 14.77
N TRP A 143 -2.00 -21.83 15.82
CA TRP A 143 -3.45 -21.89 15.67
C TRP A 143 -4.07 -20.64 15.03
N VAL A 144 -3.34 -19.52 15.01
CA VAL A 144 -3.76 -18.27 14.36
C VAL A 144 -3.96 -18.47 12.86
N LEU A 145 -3.21 -19.37 12.22
CA LEU A 145 -3.43 -19.69 10.80
C LEU A 145 -4.81 -20.30 10.55
N TYR A 146 -5.34 -21.10 11.48
CA TYR A 146 -6.71 -21.60 11.36
C TYR A 146 -7.74 -20.49 11.52
N LEU A 147 -7.48 -19.52 12.41
CA LEU A 147 -8.32 -18.33 12.57
C LEU A 147 -8.33 -17.49 11.29
N PHE A 148 -7.16 -17.26 10.70
CA PHE A 148 -6.98 -16.57 9.42
C PHE A 148 -7.69 -17.29 8.28
N GLY A 149 -7.53 -18.62 8.16
CA GLY A 149 -8.23 -19.41 7.17
C GLY A 149 -9.75 -19.39 7.34
N ALA A 150 -10.25 -19.50 8.56
CA ALA A 150 -11.68 -19.39 8.85
C ALA A 150 -12.23 -17.99 8.51
N PHE A 151 -11.46 -16.95 8.80
CA PHE A 151 -11.79 -15.57 8.44
C PHE A 151 -11.86 -15.38 6.92
N LEU A 152 -10.88 -15.89 6.16
CA LEU A 152 -10.87 -15.83 4.69
C LEU A 152 -12.03 -16.61 4.06
N LEU A 153 -12.37 -17.78 4.62
CA LEU A 153 -13.55 -18.53 4.18
C LEU A 153 -14.84 -17.73 4.44
N PHE A 154 -14.94 -17.10 5.61
CA PHE A 154 -16.08 -16.27 5.95
C PHE A 154 -16.21 -15.07 4.99
N THR A 155 -15.13 -14.34 4.72
CA THR A 155 -15.15 -13.21 3.80
C THR A 155 -15.46 -13.66 2.37
N GLY A 156 -14.84 -14.73 1.89
CA GLY A 156 -15.13 -15.32 0.57
C GLY A 156 -16.60 -15.76 0.40
N VAL A 157 -17.18 -16.46 1.38
CA VAL A 157 -18.59 -16.87 1.35
C VAL A 157 -19.52 -15.66 1.39
N ARG A 158 -19.18 -14.64 2.20
CA ARG A 158 -19.94 -13.40 2.25
C ARG A 158 -19.91 -12.66 0.92
N MET A 159 -18.77 -12.62 0.23
CA MET A 159 -18.65 -12.03 -1.10
C MET A 159 -19.52 -12.76 -2.12
N LEU A 160 -19.57 -14.10 -2.10
CA LEU A 160 -20.44 -14.89 -2.99
C LEU A 160 -21.93 -14.68 -2.71
N SER A 161 -22.29 -14.48 -1.43
CA SER A 161 -23.68 -14.27 -1.01
C SER A 161 -24.16 -12.84 -1.23
N ALA A 162 -23.25 -11.89 -1.35
CA ALA A 162 -23.52 -10.51 -1.70
C ALA A 162 -23.56 -10.34 -3.23
N GLN A 163 -24.46 -11.07 -3.90
CA GLN A 163 -24.86 -10.69 -5.26
C GLN A 163 -25.74 -9.43 -5.17
N GLU A 164 -25.31 -8.35 -5.81
CA GLU A 164 -26.08 -7.12 -6.10
C GLU A 164 -26.24 -6.02 -5.04
N GLU A 165 -25.33 -5.88 -4.06
CA GLU A 165 -25.23 -4.57 -3.37
C GLU A 165 -24.20 -3.67 -4.05
N HIS A 166 -24.74 -2.59 -4.63
CA HIS A 166 -24.05 -1.48 -5.25
C HIS A 166 -22.79 -1.08 -4.48
N HIS A 167 -21.75 -0.72 -5.23
CA HIS A 167 -20.49 -0.12 -4.79
C HIS A 167 -20.58 0.42 -3.36
N PRO A 168 -19.91 -0.20 -2.37
CA PRO A 168 -20.12 0.12 -0.96
C PRO A 168 -19.98 1.64 -0.79
N ASP A 169 -21.02 2.26 -0.25
CA ASP A 169 -21.16 3.71 -0.07
C ASP A 169 -19.87 4.33 0.52
N LEU A 170 -18.97 4.72 -0.38
CA LEU A 170 -17.86 5.64 -0.23
C LEU A 170 -17.15 5.56 1.14
N ALA A 171 -16.55 4.43 1.51
CA ALA A 171 -15.76 4.26 2.74
C ALA A 171 -16.46 4.75 4.05
N GLN A 172 -17.79 4.73 4.06
CA GLN A 172 -18.71 5.12 5.14
C GLN A 172 -18.78 6.63 5.40
N ASN A 173 -19.95 7.18 5.07
CA ASN A 173 -20.44 8.47 5.57
C ASN A 173 -20.16 8.67 7.08
N ARG A 174 -20.09 7.58 7.87
CA ARG A 174 -19.68 7.57 9.28
C ARG A 174 -18.20 7.88 9.54
N LEU A 175 -17.27 7.25 8.82
CA LEU A 175 -15.83 7.51 8.95
C LEU A 175 -15.52 8.95 8.51
N LEU A 176 -16.11 9.37 7.40
CA LEU A 176 -15.99 10.75 6.92
C LEU A 176 -16.60 11.75 7.91
N GLN A 177 -17.78 11.48 8.46
CA GLN A 177 -18.38 12.32 9.51
C GLN A 177 -17.52 12.35 10.77
N PHE A 178 -16.92 11.23 11.15
CA PHE A 178 -16.00 11.15 12.29
C PHE A 178 -14.77 12.02 12.05
N LEU A 179 -14.13 11.89 10.88
CA LEU A 179 -12.98 12.69 10.49
C LEU A 179 -13.35 14.18 10.38
N ARG A 180 -14.47 14.54 9.76
CA ARG A 180 -14.94 15.93 9.68
C ARG A 180 -15.32 16.53 11.04
N ARG A 181 -15.73 15.71 12.01
CA ARG A 181 -16.01 16.15 13.39
C ARG A 181 -14.72 16.35 14.20
N HIS A 182 -13.70 15.54 13.97
CA HIS A 182 -12.45 15.59 14.75
C HIS A 182 -11.35 16.44 14.09
N ILE A 183 -11.43 16.68 12.78
CA ILE A 183 -10.46 17.42 12.00
C ILE A 183 -11.12 18.66 11.42
N ARG A 184 -10.46 19.82 11.57
CA ARG A 184 -10.90 21.07 10.95
C ARG A 184 -10.62 21.01 9.45
N VAL A 185 -11.65 20.83 8.64
CA VAL A 185 -11.54 20.71 7.19
C VAL A 185 -11.87 22.04 6.52
N THR A 186 -11.06 22.46 5.55
CA THR A 186 -11.40 23.61 4.69
C THR A 186 -12.32 23.17 3.55
N GLU A 187 -13.25 24.03 3.15
CA GLU A 187 -14.21 23.72 2.07
C GLU A 187 -13.57 23.76 0.68
N ASP A 188 -12.51 24.57 0.50
CA ASP A 188 -11.89 24.80 -0.79
C ASP A 188 -10.57 24.01 -0.99
N MET A 189 -10.31 23.64 -2.24
CA MET A 189 -9.03 23.07 -2.68
C MET A 189 -7.93 24.15 -2.68
N HIS A 190 -6.98 24.07 -1.75
CA HIS A 190 -5.90 25.05 -1.62
C HIS A 190 -4.64 24.71 -2.42
N GLY A 191 -4.85 24.35 -3.69
CA GLY A 191 -3.81 23.79 -4.54
C GLY A 191 -3.33 22.43 -4.03
N GLY A 192 -2.05 22.10 -4.23
CA GLY A 192 -1.46 20.81 -3.82
C GLY A 192 -1.04 20.71 -2.34
N ARG A 193 -1.47 21.63 -1.46
CA ARG A 193 -1.09 21.62 -0.05
C ARG A 193 -2.03 20.74 0.75
N PHE A 194 -1.50 19.89 1.62
CA PHE A 194 -2.29 19.03 2.51
C PHE A 194 -2.86 19.79 3.72
N LEU A 195 -2.10 20.78 4.22
CA LEU A 195 -2.43 21.59 5.38
C LEU A 195 -2.35 23.07 5.01
N VAL A 196 -3.32 23.85 5.48
CA VAL A 196 -3.35 25.30 5.29
C VAL A 196 -3.66 26.01 6.59
N ARG A 197 -3.03 27.17 6.82
CA ARG A 197 -3.35 28.03 7.96
C ARG A 197 -4.43 29.02 7.55
N GLN A 198 -5.60 28.92 8.16
CA GLN A 198 -6.73 29.82 7.92
C GLN A 198 -7.33 30.29 9.25
N PRO A 199 -7.87 31.52 9.28
CA PRO A 199 -8.59 31.99 10.45
C PRO A 199 -9.80 31.09 10.68
N ASP A 200 -9.86 30.50 11.87
CA ASP A 200 -10.96 29.63 12.27
C ASP A 200 -12.26 30.43 12.31
N ARG A 201 -13.33 29.90 11.69
CA ARG A 201 -14.66 30.55 11.61
C ARG A 201 -15.24 30.85 13.00
N THR A 202 -14.84 30.07 14.02
CA THR A 202 -15.29 30.22 15.42
C THR A 202 -14.38 31.09 16.29
N SER A 203 -13.06 30.93 16.18
CA SER A 203 -12.10 31.60 17.08
C SER A 203 -11.42 32.85 16.50
N GLY A 204 -11.48 33.09 15.18
CA GLY A 204 -10.74 34.16 14.50
C GLY A 204 -9.21 33.98 14.49
N LYS A 205 -8.68 32.93 15.14
CA LYS A 205 -7.25 32.61 15.17
C LYS A 205 -6.84 31.81 13.94
N HIS A 206 -5.68 32.09 13.38
CA HIS A 206 -5.11 31.28 12.30
C HIS A 206 -4.75 29.89 12.82
N LEU A 207 -5.54 28.89 12.45
CA LEU A 207 -5.36 27.50 12.82
C LEU A 207 -5.05 26.66 11.58
N LEU A 208 -4.36 25.54 11.79
CA LEU A 208 -4.12 24.54 10.75
C LEU A 208 -5.45 23.84 10.42
N HIS A 209 -5.81 23.89 9.14
CA HIS A 209 -6.95 23.20 8.56
C HIS A 209 -6.43 22.13 7.59
N ALA A 210 -7.04 20.94 7.66
CA ALA A 210 -6.83 19.88 6.70
C ALA A 210 -7.57 20.21 5.40
N THR A 211 -6.88 20.05 4.29
CA THR A 211 -7.49 20.17 2.96
C THR A 211 -8.18 18.88 2.54
N PRO A 212 -9.12 18.92 1.57
CA PRO A 212 -9.69 17.72 0.98
C PRO A 212 -8.64 16.70 0.49
N LEU A 213 -7.47 17.15 0.03
CA LEU A 213 -6.35 16.28 -0.35
C LEU A 213 -5.84 15.42 0.80
N LEU A 214 -5.75 15.99 2.01
CA LEU A 214 -5.28 15.26 3.18
C LEU A 214 -6.34 14.26 3.66
N LEU A 215 -7.62 14.63 3.61
CA LEU A 215 -8.68 13.69 3.93
C LEU A 215 -8.72 12.53 2.96
N ALA A 216 -8.60 12.79 1.66
CA ALA A 216 -8.54 11.73 0.66
C ALA A 216 -7.36 10.79 0.93
N LEU A 217 -6.17 11.33 1.20
CA LEU A 217 -5.01 10.53 1.57
C LEU A 217 -5.31 9.63 2.78
N VAL A 218 -5.81 10.19 3.88
CA VAL A 218 -6.13 9.42 5.10
C VAL A 218 -7.19 8.35 4.82
N VAL A 219 -8.22 8.65 4.04
CA VAL A 219 -9.27 7.68 3.71
C VAL A 219 -8.73 6.56 2.81
N ILE A 220 -7.82 6.87 1.87
CA ILE A 220 -7.14 5.87 1.05
C ILE A 220 -6.29 4.94 1.93
N GLU A 221 -5.49 5.48 2.85
CA GLU A 221 -4.68 4.68 3.78
C GLU A 221 -5.53 3.78 4.69
N LEU A 222 -6.65 4.30 5.18
CA LEU A 222 -7.58 3.52 6.00
C LEU A 222 -8.28 2.44 5.18
N ALA A 223 -8.60 2.71 3.91
CA ALA A 223 -9.14 1.70 3.01
C ALA A 223 -8.11 0.59 2.74
N ASP A 224 -6.85 0.94 2.44
CA ASP A 224 -5.77 -0.06 2.29
C ASP A 224 -5.60 -0.89 3.56
N LEU A 225 -5.65 -0.26 4.75
CA LEU A 225 -5.60 -0.99 6.02
C LEU A 225 -6.73 -2.02 6.14
N VAL A 226 -7.94 -1.68 5.69
CA VAL A 226 -9.07 -2.61 5.68
C VAL A 226 -8.81 -3.76 4.69
N PHE A 227 -8.30 -3.47 3.50
CA PHE A 227 -7.92 -4.51 2.52
C PHE A 227 -6.75 -5.38 2.99
N ALA A 228 -5.84 -4.81 3.77
CA ALA A 228 -4.73 -5.52 4.40
C ALA A 228 -5.23 -6.57 5.41
N VAL A 229 -6.41 -6.40 6.00
CA VAL A 229 -7.02 -7.40 6.89
C VAL A 229 -7.34 -8.71 6.17
N ASP A 230 -7.67 -8.66 4.87
CA ASP A 230 -7.95 -9.86 4.07
C ASP A 230 -6.66 -10.38 3.41
N SER A 231 -5.86 -9.49 2.81
CA SER A 231 -4.67 -9.88 2.06
C SER A 231 -3.53 -10.39 2.94
N VAL A 232 -3.27 -9.81 4.12
CA VAL A 232 -2.15 -10.23 4.98
C VAL A 232 -2.31 -11.68 5.47
N PRO A 233 -3.48 -12.10 6.01
CA PRO A 233 -3.73 -13.51 6.32
C PRO A 233 -3.54 -14.46 5.14
N ALA A 234 -3.99 -14.08 3.94
CA ALA A 234 -3.87 -14.91 2.75
C ALA A 234 -2.41 -15.12 2.35
N VAL A 235 -1.58 -14.07 2.39
CA VAL A 235 -0.16 -14.17 2.05
C VAL A 235 0.64 -14.86 3.15
N LEU A 236 0.29 -14.67 4.43
CA LEU A 236 0.91 -15.40 5.55
C LEU A 236 0.59 -16.90 5.55
N ALA A 237 -0.51 -17.31 4.91
CA ALA A 237 -0.80 -18.72 4.66
C ALA A 237 0.06 -19.33 3.55
N ILE A 238 0.60 -18.50 2.64
CA ILE A 238 1.52 -18.92 1.57
C ILE A 238 2.95 -19.01 2.11
N SER A 239 3.42 -17.98 2.82
CA SER A 239 4.76 -17.93 3.38
C SER A 239 4.76 -17.27 4.76
N GLN A 240 5.57 -17.81 5.66
CA GLN A 240 5.78 -17.23 6.98
C GLN A 240 7.09 -16.42 7.05
N ASP A 241 7.85 -16.35 5.95
CA ASP A 241 9.05 -15.52 5.84
C ASP A 241 8.64 -14.05 5.63
N PRO A 242 8.82 -13.15 6.62
CA PRO A 242 8.37 -11.77 6.51
C PRO A 242 9.01 -11.01 5.35
N PHE A 243 10.23 -11.41 4.94
CA PHE A 243 10.88 -10.80 3.79
C PHE A 243 10.16 -11.15 2.50
N ILE A 244 9.83 -12.42 2.30
CA ILE A 244 9.12 -12.87 1.10
C ILE A 244 7.74 -12.23 1.02
N VAL A 245 6.98 -12.29 2.12
CA VAL A 245 5.64 -11.70 2.23
C VAL A 245 5.67 -10.19 1.98
N TYR A 246 6.59 -9.46 2.61
CA TYR A 246 6.65 -8.01 2.47
C TYR A 246 7.12 -7.59 1.07
N THR A 247 8.19 -8.21 0.54
CA THR A 247 8.72 -7.81 -0.75
C THR A 247 7.76 -8.11 -1.90
N SER A 248 7.10 -9.29 -1.90
CA SER A 248 6.11 -9.62 -2.94
C SER A 248 4.95 -8.63 -2.94
N ASN A 249 4.57 -8.18 -1.76
CA ASN A 249 3.46 -7.27 -1.55
C ASN A 249 3.76 -5.84 -2.05
N ILE A 250 4.93 -5.31 -1.71
CA ILE A 250 5.34 -3.98 -2.15
C ILE A 250 5.56 -3.94 -3.67
N PHE A 251 6.15 -4.97 -4.27
CA PHE A 251 6.30 -5.03 -5.73
C PHE A 251 4.95 -5.06 -6.46
N ALA A 252 3.92 -5.71 -5.89
CA ALA A 252 2.59 -5.73 -6.48
C ALA A 252 1.89 -4.36 -6.43
N ILE A 253 2.09 -3.61 -5.34
CA ILE A 253 1.46 -2.29 -5.15
C ILE A 253 2.13 -1.20 -6.00
N LEU A 254 3.45 -1.26 -6.17
CA LEU A 254 4.18 -0.25 -6.93
C LEU A 254 3.84 -0.21 -8.43
N GLY A 255 3.27 -1.29 -8.97
CA GLY A 255 2.85 -1.33 -10.36
C GLY A 255 1.52 -0.64 -10.65
N LEU A 256 0.71 -0.33 -9.63
CA LEU A 256 -0.68 0.14 -9.74
C LEU A 256 -0.80 1.65 -9.96
#